data_AF-A0A017S778-F1
#
_entry.id   AF-A0A017S778-F1
#
_cell.length_a   1.000
_cell.length_b   1.000
_cell.length_c   1.000
_cell.angle_alpha   90.00
_cell.angle_beta   90.00
_cell.angle_gamma   90.00
#
_symmetry.space_group_name_H-M   'P 1'
#
loop_
_entity.id
_entity.type
_entity.pdbx_description
1 polymer ?
#
loop_
_entity_poly.entity_id
_entity_poly.type
_entity_poly.pdbx_seq_one_letter_code
_entity_poly.pdbx_strand_id
1 'polypeptide(L)'
;MFARMQQPTYPDRCKDNPCAGIPSQNASYVCGDSRLGPVGLPSKFPLSTETSTYARFGNLCPKEWLDKWTSSDGNLRYPPQDGFALDNDKNRIWGNYTLTAGSKVDRFGSEYGKYLTTLGAPYIERALPPGNLDTYDGKYPYNYHVYEVLKDVNVVVGPVAAWFEQPGMGTQIYTSKAVNELLEGGFLRRLSEDEYDERNEYAEPAPRGQDA
;
A
#
# COMPACT_ATOMS: atom_id res chain seq x y z
N MET A 1 -7.58 -28.09 2.88
CA MET A 1 -8.63 -27.10 2.54
C MET A 1 -7.98 -26.00 1.72
N PHE A 2 -8.28 -25.89 0.43
CA PHE A 2 -7.78 -24.79 -0.38
C PHE A 2 -8.50 -23.51 0.05
N ALA A 3 -7.75 -22.51 0.53
CA ALA A 3 -8.30 -21.18 0.74
C ALA A 3 -8.93 -20.73 -0.58
N ARG A 4 -10.22 -20.41 -0.57
CA ARG A 4 -10.97 -19.99 -1.75
C ARG A 4 -10.38 -18.64 -2.16
N MET A 5 -9.50 -18.62 -3.18
CA MET A 5 -8.97 -17.37 -3.73
C MET A 5 -10.16 -16.48 -4.10
N GLN A 6 -10.23 -15.30 -3.49
CA GLN A 6 -11.30 -14.35 -3.79
C GLN A 6 -11.07 -13.86 -5.22
N GLN A 7 -11.95 -14.27 -6.13
CA GLN A 7 -11.87 -13.88 -7.53
C GLN A 7 -11.99 -12.36 -7.65
N PRO A 8 -11.33 -11.72 -8.63
CA PRO A 8 -11.50 -10.31 -8.89
C PRO A 8 -12.98 -9.98 -9.09
N THR A 9 -13.48 -9.01 -8.34
CA THR A 9 -14.83 -8.51 -8.53
C THR A 9 -14.79 -7.35 -9.51
N TYR A 10 -15.75 -7.34 -10.44
CA TYR A 10 -15.88 -6.28 -11.44
C TYR A 10 -17.25 -5.62 -11.32
N PRO A 11 -17.37 -4.32 -11.65
CA PRO A 11 -18.66 -3.68 -11.80
C PRO A 11 -19.56 -4.44 -12.78
N ASP A 12 -20.88 -4.41 -12.56
CA ASP A 12 -21.87 -5.17 -13.37
C ASP A 12 -21.71 -4.95 -14.88
N ARG A 13 -21.44 -3.70 -15.28
CA ARG A 13 -21.23 -3.30 -16.68
C ARG A 13 -20.03 -3.95 -17.36
N CYS A 14 -19.13 -4.59 -16.61
CA CYS A 14 -17.93 -5.23 -17.12
C CYS A 14 -18.05 -6.77 -17.15
N LYS A 15 -19.10 -7.35 -16.56
CA LYS A 15 -19.14 -8.79 -16.22
C LYS A 15 -19.05 -9.73 -17.41
N ASP A 16 -19.62 -9.36 -18.55
CA ASP A 16 -19.67 -10.23 -19.73
C ASP A 16 -18.30 -10.43 -20.38
N ASN A 17 -17.45 -9.39 -20.39
CA ASN A 17 -16.09 -9.46 -20.93
C ASN A 17 -15.18 -8.41 -20.26
N PRO A 18 -14.76 -8.64 -18.99
CA PRO A 18 -14.05 -7.63 -18.21
C PRO A 18 -12.66 -7.31 -18.78
N CYS A 19 -12.09 -8.22 -19.57
CA CYS A 19 -10.74 -8.08 -20.13
C CYS A 19 -10.73 -7.64 -21.60
N ALA A 20 -11.88 -7.15 -22.12
CA ALA A 20 -11.98 -6.67 -23.49
C ALA A 20 -10.91 -5.60 -23.77
N GLY A 21 -10.12 -5.82 -24.84
CA GLY A 21 -9.09 -4.87 -25.27
C GLY A 21 -7.80 -4.88 -24.45
N ILE A 22 -7.58 -5.88 -23.58
CA ILE A 22 -6.34 -6.06 -22.84
C ILE A 22 -5.61 -7.32 -23.37
N PRO A 23 -4.38 -7.18 -23.90
CA PRO A 23 -3.57 -8.33 -24.26
C PRO A 23 -3.18 -9.12 -23.00
N SER A 24 -3.67 -10.35 -22.86
CA SER A 24 -3.32 -11.22 -21.74
C SER A 24 -1.91 -11.77 -21.89
N GLN A 25 -1.08 -11.63 -20.84
CA GLN A 25 0.32 -12.06 -20.87
C GLN A 25 0.63 -13.10 -19.79
N ASN A 26 0.16 -12.90 -18.56
CA ASN A 26 0.48 -13.77 -17.43
C ASN A 26 -0.73 -13.97 -16.50
N ALA A 27 -1.19 -15.23 -16.41
CA ALA A 27 -2.40 -15.61 -15.67
C ALA A 27 -2.36 -15.36 -14.15
N SER A 28 -1.19 -15.04 -13.58
CA SER A 28 -1.09 -14.61 -12.18
C SER A 28 -1.73 -13.24 -11.92
N TYR A 29 -1.96 -12.45 -12.98
CA TYR A 29 -2.51 -11.09 -12.89
C TYR A 29 -3.91 -11.00 -13.48
N VAL A 30 -4.68 -10.02 -12.99
CA VAL A 30 -6.00 -9.71 -13.53
C VAL A 30 -5.89 -9.37 -15.00
N CYS A 31 -6.71 -10.02 -15.83
CA CYS A 31 -6.68 -9.91 -17.31
C CYS A 31 -5.30 -10.19 -17.95
N GLY A 32 -4.38 -10.84 -17.23
CA GLY A 32 -3.06 -11.15 -17.72
C GLY A 32 -2.06 -9.99 -17.70
N ASP A 33 -2.37 -8.85 -17.05
CA ASP A 33 -1.55 -7.63 -17.06
C ASP A 33 -1.12 -7.25 -15.64
N SER A 34 0.19 -7.17 -15.37
CA SER A 34 0.72 -6.91 -14.02
C SER A 34 0.33 -5.55 -13.46
N ARG A 35 0.03 -4.56 -14.31
CA ARG A 35 -0.44 -3.24 -13.86
C ARG A 35 -1.81 -3.33 -13.17
N LEU A 36 -2.56 -4.39 -13.46
CA LEU A 36 -3.85 -4.69 -12.85
C LEU A 36 -3.72 -5.56 -11.59
N GLY A 37 -2.51 -5.90 -11.16
CA GLY A 37 -2.22 -6.61 -9.90
C GLY A 37 -2.58 -8.10 -9.91
N PRO A 38 -2.38 -8.82 -8.78
CA PRO A 38 -2.56 -10.26 -8.73
C PRO A 38 -4.05 -10.66 -8.80
N VAL A 39 -4.35 -11.85 -9.33
CA VAL A 39 -5.73 -12.37 -9.36
C VAL A 39 -6.29 -12.56 -7.95
N GLY A 40 -5.48 -13.12 -7.04
CA GLY A 40 -5.86 -13.33 -5.64
C GLY A 40 -5.52 -12.12 -4.77
N LEU A 41 -6.39 -11.81 -3.82
CA LEU A 41 -6.13 -10.88 -2.72
C LEU A 41 -5.86 -11.65 -1.41
N PRO A 42 -5.24 -11.00 -0.41
CA PRO A 42 -5.06 -11.58 0.91
C PRO A 42 -6.38 -12.05 1.52
N SER A 43 -6.37 -13.22 2.16
CA SER A 43 -7.56 -13.85 2.76
C SER A 43 -7.44 -14.11 4.26
N LYS A 44 -6.29 -13.80 4.86
CA LYS A 44 -6.01 -13.98 6.27
C LYS A 44 -5.69 -12.63 6.94
N PHE A 45 -5.98 -12.56 8.24
CA PHE A 45 -5.51 -11.46 9.08
C PHE A 45 -3.97 -11.38 9.04
N PRO A 46 -3.36 -10.19 9.08
CA PRO A 46 -4.03 -8.88 9.10
C PRO A 46 -4.46 -8.37 7.72
N LEU A 47 -3.79 -8.80 6.66
CA LEU A 47 -3.92 -8.22 5.33
C LEU A 47 -5.33 -8.25 4.75
N SER A 48 -6.12 -9.28 5.08
CA SER A 48 -7.52 -9.34 4.64
C SER A 48 -8.35 -8.18 5.17
N THR A 49 -7.99 -7.61 6.32
CA THR A 49 -8.66 -6.43 6.89
C THR A 49 -8.29 -5.17 6.12
N GLU A 50 -7.01 -5.00 5.76
CA GLU A 50 -6.53 -3.86 4.99
C GLU A 50 -7.10 -3.80 3.56
N THR A 51 -7.35 -4.96 2.94
CA THR A 51 -7.97 -5.04 1.60
C THR A 51 -9.48 -5.22 1.61
N SER A 52 -10.13 -5.23 2.78
CA SER A 52 -11.57 -5.55 2.90
C SER A 52 -12.49 -4.56 2.16
N THR A 53 -12.07 -3.30 2.06
CA THR A 53 -12.80 -2.22 1.39
C THR A 53 -12.28 -1.93 -0.03
N TYR A 54 -11.31 -2.71 -0.50
CA TYR A 54 -10.61 -2.43 -1.75
C TYR A 54 -11.39 -2.87 -2.99
N ALA A 55 -12.14 -1.93 -3.58
CA ALA A 55 -12.64 -2.05 -4.94
C ALA A 55 -11.54 -1.65 -5.93
N ARG A 56 -10.76 -2.63 -6.40
CA ARG A 56 -9.54 -2.45 -7.19
C ARG A 56 -9.60 -1.38 -8.29
N PHE A 57 -10.70 -1.36 -9.05
CA PHE A 57 -10.89 -0.45 -10.17
C PHE A 57 -11.93 0.63 -9.89
N GLY A 58 -12.38 0.78 -8.64
CA GLY A 58 -13.56 1.56 -8.31
C GLY A 58 -14.76 1.10 -9.13
N ASN A 59 -15.37 2.04 -9.87
CA ASN A 59 -16.47 1.76 -10.79
C ASN A 59 -16.03 1.53 -12.24
N LEU A 60 -14.73 1.42 -12.52
CA LEU A 60 -14.15 1.24 -13.85
C LEU A 60 -14.03 -0.23 -14.25
N CYS A 61 -14.13 -0.51 -15.56
CA CYS A 61 -13.65 -1.76 -16.12
C CYS A 61 -12.11 -1.72 -16.22
N PRO A 62 -11.43 -2.89 -16.21
CA PRO A 62 -9.97 -2.97 -16.28
C PRO A 62 -9.31 -2.11 -17.37
N LYS A 63 -9.86 -2.13 -18.60
CA LYS A 63 -9.31 -1.36 -19.73
C LYS A 63 -9.43 0.15 -19.51
N GLU A 64 -10.55 0.62 -18.97
CA GLU A 64 -10.77 2.03 -18.67
C GLU A 64 -9.86 2.51 -17.54
N TRP A 65 -9.63 1.66 -16.54
CA TRP A 65 -8.67 1.95 -15.47
C TRP A 65 -7.26 2.13 -16.04
N LEU A 66 -6.81 1.24 -16.94
CA LEU A 66 -5.53 1.40 -17.64
C LEU A 66 -5.50 2.69 -18.45
N ASP A 67 -6.53 2.98 -19.24
CA ASP A 67 -6.58 4.17 -20.08
C ASP A 67 -6.52 5.47 -19.26
N LYS A 68 -7.10 5.47 -18.06
CA LYS A 68 -7.07 6.62 -17.15
C LYS A 68 -5.70 6.79 -16.47
N TRP A 69 -5.13 5.70 -15.96
CA TRP A 69 -4.01 5.74 -15.02
C TRP A 69 -2.66 5.38 -15.62
N THR A 70 -2.59 5.08 -16.92
CA THR A 70 -1.33 4.84 -17.63
C THR A 70 -1.04 5.91 -18.68
N SER A 71 0.23 6.16 -18.96
CA SER A 71 0.70 6.96 -20.09
C SER A 71 0.74 6.12 -21.37
N SER A 72 0.96 6.79 -22.51
CA SER A 72 0.99 6.15 -23.84
C SER A 72 2.09 5.11 -24.01
N ASP A 73 3.14 5.19 -23.19
CA ASP A 73 4.23 4.21 -23.09
C ASP A 73 3.90 3.03 -22.14
N GLY A 74 2.71 3.03 -21.54
CA GLY A 74 2.23 1.99 -20.64
C GLY A 74 2.61 2.15 -19.17
N ASN A 75 3.37 3.19 -18.81
CA ASN A 75 3.77 3.47 -17.43
C ASN A 75 2.61 4.02 -16.60
N LEU A 76 2.61 3.74 -15.29
CA LEU A 76 1.63 4.34 -14.38
C LEU A 76 1.89 5.83 -14.19
N ARG A 77 0.82 6.63 -14.23
CA ARG A 77 0.86 8.06 -13.94
C ARG A 77 0.66 8.26 -12.45
N TYR A 78 1.74 8.61 -11.74
CA TYR A 78 1.69 8.90 -10.31
C TYR A 78 1.24 10.35 -10.02
N PRO A 79 0.72 10.62 -8.82
CA PRO A 79 0.31 11.98 -8.43
C PRO A 79 1.51 12.93 -8.38
N PRO A 80 1.29 14.24 -8.59
CA PRO A 80 2.33 15.25 -8.37
C PRO A 80 2.68 15.38 -6.87
N GLN A 81 3.74 16.14 -6.58
CA GLN A 81 4.15 16.51 -5.22
C GLN A 81 4.21 15.32 -4.25
N ASP A 82 4.84 14.22 -4.69
CA ASP A 82 5.09 13.05 -3.85
C ASP A 82 3.81 12.40 -3.30
N GLY A 83 2.66 12.63 -3.95
CA GLY A 83 1.38 12.05 -3.55
C GLY A 83 0.75 12.64 -2.29
N PHE A 84 1.26 13.76 -1.77
CA PHE A 84 0.59 14.48 -0.70
C PHE A 84 -0.69 15.15 -1.20
N ALA A 85 -1.75 15.15 -0.39
CA ALA A 85 -2.93 15.95 -0.68
C ALA A 85 -2.56 17.43 -0.74
N LEU A 86 -3.24 18.18 -1.61
CA LEU A 86 -2.95 19.58 -1.87
C LEU A 86 -3.99 20.47 -1.19
N ASP A 87 -3.55 21.62 -0.69
CA ASP A 87 -4.43 22.69 -0.23
C ASP A 87 -5.11 23.42 -1.41
N ASN A 88 -5.88 24.47 -1.09
CA ASN A 88 -6.57 25.29 -2.09
C ASN A 88 -5.62 26.02 -3.04
N ASP A 89 -4.40 26.33 -2.56
CA ASP A 89 -3.36 27.03 -3.30
C ASP A 89 -2.43 26.07 -4.07
N LYS A 90 -2.78 24.78 -4.09
CA LYS A 90 -2.03 23.70 -4.75
C LYS A 90 -0.67 23.42 -4.13
N ASN A 91 -0.46 23.76 -2.86
CA ASN A 91 0.71 23.32 -2.11
C ASN A 91 0.42 21.98 -1.44
N ARG A 92 1.42 21.09 -1.39
CA ARG A 92 1.30 19.86 -0.60
C ARG A 92 1.08 20.17 0.89
N ILE A 93 0.20 19.40 1.51
CA ILE A 93 -0.04 19.41 2.95
C ILE A 93 0.92 18.41 3.58
N TRP A 94 1.87 18.90 4.39
CA TRP A 94 2.88 18.07 5.05
C TRP A 94 3.40 18.73 6.32
N GLY A 95 4.07 17.95 7.16
CA GLY A 95 4.79 18.41 8.34
C GLY A 95 6.00 17.53 8.65
N ASN A 96 6.97 18.08 9.38
CA ASN A 96 8.04 17.28 9.96
C ASN A 96 7.50 16.52 11.17
N TYR A 97 7.91 15.27 11.31
CA TYR A 97 7.56 14.42 12.44
C TYR A 97 8.74 13.54 12.83
N THR A 98 8.78 13.10 14.07
CA THR A 98 9.77 12.14 14.56
C THR A 98 9.05 10.84 14.84
N LEU A 99 9.28 9.82 14.02
CA LEU A 99 8.87 8.46 14.37
C LEU A 99 9.70 8.01 15.57
N THR A 100 9.03 7.73 16.67
CA THR A 100 9.69 7.36 17.92
C THR A 100 10.00 5.88 17.96
N ALA A 101 11.05 5.50 18.69
CA ALA A 101 11.31 4.08 18.99
C ALA A 101 10.06 3.39 19.58
N GLY A 102 9.78 2.16 19.12
CA GLY A 102 8.60 1.37 19.44
C GLY A 102 7.42 1.54 18.45
N SER A 103 7.40 2.60 17.63
CA SER A 103 6.35 2.77 16.62
C SER A 103 6.42 1.66 15.56
N LYS A 104 5.25 1.17 15.13
CA LYS A 104 5.14 0.18 14.04
C LYS A 104 4.62 0.81 12.76
N VAL A 105 5.26 0.46 11.66
CA VAL A 105 4.97 0.97 10.32
C VAL A 105 4.98 -0.18 9.31
N ASP A 106 4.22 -0.04 8.24
CA ASP A 106 4.14 -1.06 7.19
C ASP A 106 4.28 -0.46 5.78
N ARG A 107 4.42 -1.35 4.78
CA ARG A 107 4.56 -0.97 3.37
C ARG A 107 4.16 -2.10 2.43
N PHE A 108 3.43 -1.75 1.37
CA PHE A 108 3.33 -2.55 0.14
C PHE A 108 4.34 -2.06 -0.89
N GLY A 109 5.46 -2.74 -1.04
CA GLY A 109 6.52 -2.32 -1.95
C GLY A 109 7.92 -2.76 -1.54
N SER A 110 8.85 -2.70 -2.49
CA SER A 110 10.27 -2.96 -2.22
C SER A 110 10.86 -2.00 -1.17
N GLU A 111 11.83 -2.49 -0.42
CA GLU A 111 12.60 -1.77 0.60
C GLU A 111 13.53 -0.68 0.04
N TYR A 112 13.72 -0.62 -1.29
CA TYR A 112 14.37 0.52 -1.94
C TYR A 112 13.49 1.79 -1.97
N GLY A 113 12.22 1.66 -1.58
CA GLY A 113 11.29 2.79 -1.44
C GLY A 113 11.53 3.62 -0.17
N LYS A 114 10.89 4.79 -0.13
CA LYS A 114 10.98 5.78 0.97
C LYS A 114 9.64 6.11 1.62
N TYR A 115 8.59 5.37 1.29
CA TYR A 115 7.24 5.61 1.79
C TYR A 115 6.81 4.47 2.71
N LEU A 116 6.36 4.82 3.90
CA LEU A 116 5.79 3.92 4.89
C LEU A 116 4.39 4.45 5.25
N THR A 117 3.61 3.64 5.94
CA THR A 117 2.36 4.07 6.57
C THR A 117 2.29 3.52 7.99
N THR A 118 1.36 4.04 8.79
CA THR A 118 1.04 3.44 10.09
C THR A 118 0.54 2.01 9.89
N LEU A 119 0.98 1.09 10.75
CA LEU A 119 0.59 -0.31 10.68
C LEU A 119 -0.95 -0.47 10.63
N GLY A 120 -1.45 -1.25 9.66
CA GLY A 120 -2.87 -1.57 9.54
C GLY A 120 -3.69 -0.55 8.74
N ALA A 121 -3.06 0.45 8.13
CA ALA A 121 -3.76 1.41 7.28
C ALA A 121 -4.47 0.69 6.11
N PRO A 122 -5.78 0.90 5.89
CA PRO A 122 -6.49 0.30 4.76
C PRO A 122 -5.82 0.59 3.42
N TYR A 123 -5.82 -0.37 2.49
CA TYR A 123 -5.15 -0.22 1.20
C TYR A 123 -5.69 0.98 0.40
N ILE A 124 -7.00 1.25 0.53
CA ILE A 124 -7.68 2.38 -0.13
C ILE A 124 -7.19 3.75 0.36
N GLU A 125 -6.66 3.82 1.58
CA GLU A 125 -6.13 5.04 2.18
C GLU A 125 -4.72 5.37 1.68
N ARG A 126 -4.04 4.38 1.09
CA ARG A 126 -2.67 4.48 0.57
C ARG A 126 -2.62 4.95 -0.88
N ALA A 127 -3.77 4.96 -1.57
CA ALA A 127 -3.91 5.30 -2.99
C ALA A 127 -2.83 4.64 -3.89
N LEU A 128 -2.54 3.36 -3.64
CA LEU A 128 -1.55 2.58 -4.38
C LEU A 128 -2.20 1.88 -5.60
N PRO A 129 -1.45 1.69 -6.70
CA PRO A 129 -1.95 0.95 -7.85
C PRO A 129 -2.03 -0.55 -7.53
N PRO A 130 -2.80 -1.34 -8.29
CA PRO A 130 -2.97 -2.77 -8.03
C PRO A 130 -1.66 -3.58 -8.02
N GLY A 131 -0.69 -3.21 -8.85
CA GLY A 131 0.60 -3.90 -8.95
C GLY A 131 1.46 -3.84 -7.67
N ASN A 132 1.18 -2.95 -6.73
CA ASN A 132 1.87 -2.96 -5.43
C ASN A 132 1.55 -4.20 -4.58
N LEU A 133 0.48 -4.94 -4.91
CA LEU A 133 0.12 -6.23 -4.30
C LEU A 133 0.78 -7.43 -5.00
N ASP A 134 1.57 -7.22 -6.05
CA ASP A 134 2.27 -8.31 -6.73
C ASP A 134 3.33 -8.93 -5.81
N THR A 135 3.40 -10.26 -5.78
CA THR A 135 4.43 -10.96 -4.99
C THR A 135 5.70 -11.14 -5.83
N TYR A 136 6.81 -10.54 -5.37
CA TYR A 136 8.13 -10.66 -6.01
C TYR A 136 9.07 -11.61 -5.24
N ASP A 137 8.98 -11.62 -3.91
CA ASP A 137 9.68 -12.55 -3.02
C ASP A 137 8.61 -13.32 -2.24
N GLY A 138 8.66 -14.65 -2.31
CA GLY A 138 7.71 -15.53 -1.61
C GLY A 138 7.78 -15.40 -0.08
N LYS A 139 8.84 -14.82 0.48
CA LYS A 139 8.94 -14.49 1.91
C LYS A 139 8.05 -13.32 2.32
N TYR A 140 7.72 -12.44 1.37
CA TYR A 140 6.92 -11.23 1.58
C TYR A 140 5.72 -11.27 0.62
N PRO A 141 4.73 -12.13 0.88
CA PRO A 141 3.53 -12.23 0.05
C PRO A 141 2.86 -10.86 -0.07
N TYR A 142 2.36 -10.56 -1.27
CA TYR A 142 1.77 -9.27 -1.63
C TYR A 142 2.72 -8.07 -1.50
N ASN A 143 4.04 -8.33 -1.44
CA ASN A 143 5.06 -7.32 -1.21
C ASN A 143 4.82 -6.51 0.07
N TYR A 144 4.20 -7.13 1.06
CA TYR A 144 3.87 -6.51 2.33
C TYR A 144 5.01 -6.73 3.33
N HIS A 145 5.42 -5.64 3.97
CA HIS A 145 6.48 -5.62 4.96
C HIS A 145 6.02 -4.82 6.18
N VAL A 146 6.40 -5.28 7.36
CA VAL A 146 6.13 -4.61 8.62
C VAL A 146 7.44 -4.36 9.36
N TYR A 147 7.55 -3.20 9.98
CA TYR A 147 8.74 -2.75 10.68
C TYR A 147 8.42 -2.15 12.04
N GLU A 148 9.34 -2.31 12.98
CA GLU A 148 9.38 -1.55 14.22
C GLU A 148 10.55 -0.56 14.18
N VAL A 149 10.27 0.66 14.64
CA VAL A 149 11.28 1.71 14.81
C VAL A 149 12.11 1.43 16.06
N LEU A 150 13.42 1.27 15.91
CA LEU A 150 14.35 1.03 17.01
C LEU A 150 15.04 2.29 17.53
N LYS A 151 15.12 3.33 16.69
CA LYS A 151 15.70 4.63 17.02
C LYS A 151 14.88 5.73 16.36
N ASP A 152 14.78 6.87 17.02
CA ASP A 152 14.00 7.99 16.52
C ASP A 152 14.42 8.37 15.08
N VAL A 153 13.45 8.46 14.16
CA VAL A 153 13.66 8.81 12.74
C VAL A 153 12.90 10.08 12.40
N ASN A 154 13.62 11.11 11.92
CA ASN A 154 12.98 12.30 11.38
C ASN A 154 12.42 12.00 9.98
N VAL A 155 11.13 12.29 9.82
CA VAL A 155 10.34 12.00 8.61
C VAL A 155 9.51 13.22 8.23
N VAL A 156 8.99 13.18 7.01
CA VAL A 156 7.90 14.06 6.56
C VAL A 156 6.61 13.25 6.55
N VAL A 157 5.55 13.77 7.15
CA VAL A 157 4.23 13.13 7.16
C VAL A 157 3.18 14.04 6.55
N GLY A 158 2.11 13.45 6.06
CA GLY A 158 0.97 14.20 5.52
C GLY A 158 -0.09 13.30 4.90
N PRO A 159 -1.27 13.86 4.61
CA PRO A 159 -2.37 13.12 4.00
C PRO A 159 -2.00 12.66 2.57
N VAL A 160 -2.41 11.45 2.21
CA VAL A 160 -2.28 10.89 0.86
C VAL A 160 -3.36 11.48 -0.06
N ALA A 161 -2.99 11.95 -1.24
CA ALA A 161 -3.92 12.40 -2.25
C ALA A 161 -4.76 11.24 -2.81
N ALA A 162 -6.03 11.50 -3.14
CA ALA A 162 -6.85 10.55 -3.88
C ALA A 162 -6.24 10.23 -5.24
N TRP A 163 -6.01 8.96 -5.54
CA TRP A 163 -5.37 8.52 -6.78
C TRP A 163 -5.72 7.06 -7.10
N PHE A 164 -5.46 6.60 -8.34
CA PHE A 164 -5.69 5.20 -8.76
C PHE A 164 -7.10 4.65 -8.48
N GLU A 165 -8.11 5.52 -8.57
CA GLU A 165 -9.52 5.22 -8.25
C GLU A 165 -9.80 4.94 -6.77
N GLN A 166 -8.88 5.32 -5.88
CA GLN A 166 -9.01 5.20 -4.43
C GLN A 166 -9.07 6.59 -3.75
N PRO A 167 -9.75 6.71 -2.61
CA PRO A 167 -9.93 7.98 -1.92
C PRO A 167 -8.63 8.54 -1.31
N GLY A 168 -7.63 7.72 -1.00
CA GLY A 168 -6.47 8.18 -0.24
C GLY A 168 -6.88 8.62 1.16
N MET A 169 -6.37 9.76 1.62
CA MET A 169 -6.62 10.38 2.93
C MET A 169 -6.04 9.64 4.15
N GLY A 170 -5.35 8.52 3.95
CA GLY A 170 -4.45 7.99 4.97
C GLY A 170 -3.27 8.93 5.21
N THR A 171 -2.44 8.60 6.20
CA THR A 171 -1.17 9.31 6.41
C THR A 171 -0.04 8.55 5.75
N GLN A 172 0.69 9.20 4.84
CA GLN A 172 1.97 8.69 4.37
C GLN A 172 3.11 9.24 5.20
N ILE A 173 4.11 8.40 5.42
CA ILE A 173 5.34 8.69 6.12
C ILE A 173 6.46 8.61 5.08
N TYR A 174 7.08 9.74 4.78
CA TYR A 174 8.18 9.86 3.85
C TYR A 174 9.52 9.98 4.59
N THR A 175 10.42 9.04 4.33
CA THR A 175 11.75 8.98 4.94
C THR A 175 12.81 9.61 4.05
N SER A 176 13.84 10.22 4.64
CA SER A 176 14.96 10.79 3.87
C SER A 176 15.84 9.71 3.21
N LYS A 177 15.93 8.53 3.84
CA LYS A 177 16.64 7.33 3.37
C LYS A 177 15.67 6.24 2.95
N ALA A 178 16.10 5.34 2.07
CA ALA A 178 15.31 4.15 1.74
C ALA A 178 15.17 3.21 2.94
N VAL A 179 14.13 2.38 2.92
CA VAL A 179 13.84 1.45 4.03
C VAL A 179 14.99 0.48 4.27
N ASN A 180 15.63 -0.03 3.21
CA ASN A 180 16.82 -0.89 3.34
C ASN A 180 17.99 -0.17 4.05
N GLU A 181 18.23 1.10 3.76
CA GLU A 181 19.26 1.90 4.43
C GLU A 181 18.94 2.14 5.92
N LEU A 182 17.64 2.29 6.26
CA LEU A 182 17.21 2.43 7.66
C LEU A 182 17.36 1.11 8.43
N LEU A 183 17.13 -0.03 7.77
CA LEU A 183 17.38 -1.37 8.33
C LEU A 183 18.87 -1.61 8.57
N GLU A 184 19.72 -1.32 7.57
CA GLU A 184 21.18 -1.45 7.67
C GLU A 184 21.77 -0.52 8.76
N GLY A 185 21.19 0.67 8.93
CA GLY A 185 21.57 1.61 9.98
C GLY A 185 21.03 1.27 11.38
N GLY A 186 20.22 0.21 11.52
CA GLY A 186 19.60 -0.19 12.78
C GLY A 186 18.61 0.83 13.33
N PHE A 187 17.94 1.59 12.45
CA PHE A 187 16.82 2.46 12.80
C PHE A 187 15.49 1.71 12.75
N LEU A 188 15.39 0.70 11.87
CA LEU A 188 14.24 -0.19 11.76
C LEU A 188 14.69 -1.64 12.00
N ARG A 189 13.77 -2.49 12.42
CA ARG A 189 13.85 -3.95 12.22
C ARG A 189 12.61 -4.45 11.51
N ARG A 190 12.73 -5.58 10.80
CA ARG A 190 11.59 -6.30 10.24
C ARG A 190 10.87 -7.04 11.36
N LEU A 191 9.54 -7.10 11.27
CA LEU A 191 8.70 -7.93 12.12
C LEU A 191 8.32 -9.22 11.39
N SER A 192 8.25 -10.34 12.12
CA SER A 192 7.59 -11.55 11.64
C SER A 192 6.09 -11.51 11.90
N GLU A 193 5.32 -12.36 11.21
CA GLU A 193 3.84 -12.35 11.24
C GLU A 193 3.28 -12.48 12.66
N ASP A 194 3.94 -13.25 13.52
CA ASP A 194 3.61 -13.44 14.94
C ASP A 194 3.87 -12.20 15.84
N GLU A 195 4.33 -11.09 15.27
CA GLU A 195 4.52 -9.81 15.98
C GLU A 195 3.52 -8.72 15.51
N TYR A 196 2.58 -9.10 14.63
CA TYR A 196 1.48 -8.26 14.15
C TYR A 196 0.21 -9.06 13.79
N ASP A 197 0.02 -10.26 14.35
CA ASP A 197 -1.16 -11.11 14.12
C ASP A 197 -2.21 -11.01 15.24
N GLU A 198 -1.94 -10.25 16.31
CA GLU A 198 -2.86 -10.03 17.43
C GLU A 198 -3.25 -8.55 17.61
N ARG A 199 -4.47 -8.31 18.14
CA ARG A 199 -5.03 -6.95 18.25
C ARG A 199 -4.16 -5.99 19.08
N ASN A 200 -3.60 -6.48 20.19
CA ASN A 200 -2.79 -5.66 21.11
C ASN A 200 -1.50 -5.15 20.46
N GLU A 201 -1.07 -5.76 19.36
CA GLU A 201 0.16 -5.41 18.66
C GLU A 201 0.02 -4.20 17.74
N TYR A 202 -1.23 -3.77 17.50
CA TYR A 202 -1.60 -2.54 16.78
C TYR A 202 -1.81 -1.35 17.72
N ALA A 203 -1.74 -1.57 19.03
CA ALA A 203 -1.78 -0.48 19.99
C ALA A 203 -0.50 0.35 19.90
N GLU A 204 -0.62 1.67 19.97
CA GLU A 204 0.53 2.54 20.09
C GLU A 204 1.31 2.22 21.38
N PRO A 205 2.66 2.26 21.36
CA PRO A 205 3.45 2.15 22.57
C PRO A 205 3.08 3.25 23.55
N ALA A 206 3.16 2.95 24.85
CA ALA A 206 2.88 3.93 25.90
C ALA A 206 3.75 5.20 25.69
N PRO A 207 3.19 6.41 25.84
CA PRO A 207 3.96 7.64 25.72
C PRO A 207 5.16 7.62 26.68
N ARG A 208 6.35 7.97 26.19
CA ARG A 208 7.54 8.11 27.05
C ARG A 208 7.23 9.05 28.22
N GLY A 209 7.28 8.54 29.46
CA GLY A 209 7.08 9.31 30.69
C GLY A 209 5.74 9.11 31.41
N GLN A 210 4.95 8.10 31.04
CA GLN A 210 3.80 7.63 31.83
C GLN A 210 3.98 6.16 32.25
N ASP A 211 5.06 5.89 32.97
CA ASP A 211 5.10 4.70 33.83
C ASP A 211 4.39 5.08 35.13
N ALA A 212 3.34 4.33 35.49
CA ALA A 212 2.62 4.46 36.76
C ALA A 212 3.45 3.92 37.93
#